data_AF-A0A6M5YWD5-F1
#
_entry.id   AF-A0A6M5YWD5-F1
#
_cell.length_a   1.000
_cell.length_b   1.000
_cell.length_c   1.000
_cell.angle_alpha   90.00
_cell.angle_beta   90.00
_cell.angle_gamma   90.00
#
_symmetry.space_group_name_H-M   'P 1'
#
loop_
_entity.id
_entity.type
_entity.pdbx_description
1 polymer ?
#
loop_
_entity_poly.entity_id
_entity_poly.type
_entity_poly.pdbx_seq_one_letter_code
_entity_poly.pdbx_strand_id
1 'polypeptide(L)'
;MTTTNKPTPAANRSTFGDHFRPRSPSTLLRKLLSPFWGTGIEGHKCVWDEDKDNHLRYFKRNNYWRHLKTSRIDAHFDGSATLFGMNWVGNDRGVETVVWNGVRYWLFLAMIDIDCHGKGSDRGADAARKAINDFVPGVWWEPSTSGLGFHGYLGVLVRTGDDVTPPFENLEVAMKRLVKHSGADVTGVEVKGRPATVDHQRRGYQTLGTTLKGGDHFKLPRGVKVRYDEFLGSPALTHDDIQAVAKTVAAHTSAVPAAPPAPDYRDHAGSCGELVTPECIAQARTLMPRALRHVASLGLPIQRVCRRVIDNDVFAAVIVCRMIAPTKKDGSVSVRRIGRVWDALYDDGVLARRFNPAVFAAARNALTDKGCIDWQDEEFWFGHTYAGEEVRGRACRWDIDPDMKDRIASPRLPIPSGGECVDTPFNRHFGKRPVLNLDRGRQAVPRYRETQIRLIRTAQAVEWHERNGYEWRRAA
;
A
#
# COMPACT_ATOMS: atom_id res chain seq x y z
N MET A 1 15.06 8.57 -39.75
CA MET A 1 14.17 7.71 -38.95
C MET A 1 14.74 6.30 -38.99
N THR A 2 15.62 5.96 -38.04
CA THR A 2 16.10 4.58 -37.86
C THR A 2 14.97 3.80 -37.21
N THR A 3 14.33 2.90 -37.96
CA THR A 3 13.41 1.91 -37.42
C THR A 3 14.21 1.02 -36.48
N THR A 4 14.20 1.33 -35.18
CA THR A 4 14.71 0.41 -34.17
C THR A 4 13.89 -0.85 -34.30
N ASN A 5 14.54 -1.96 -34.67
CA ASN A 5 13.93 -3.28 -34.69
C ASN A 5 13.46 -3.58 -33.26
N LYS A 6 12.21 -3.21 -32.95
CA LYS A 6 11.58 -3.66 -31.72
C LYS A 6 11.61 -5.18 -31.76
N PRO A 7 12.09 -5.85 -30.70
CA PRO A 7 12.12 -7.30 -30.67
C PRO A 7 10.71 -7.81 -30.98
N THR A 8 10.58 -8.64 -32.01
CA THR A 8 9.31 -9.29 -32.32
C THR A 8 8.88 -10.01 -31.04
N PRO A 9 7.69 -9.70 -30.47
CA PRO A 9 7.20 -10.41 -29.31
C PRO A 9 7.30 -11.90 -29.60
N ALA A 10 7.96 -12.66 -28.72
CA ALA A 10 8.02 -14.10 -28.88
C ALA A 10 6.57 -14.61 -28.96
N ALA A 11 6.14 -15.03 -30.15
CA ALA A 11 4.74 -15.28 -30.49
C ALA A 11 4.09 -16.43 -29.69
N ASN A 12 4.84 -17.06 -28.77
CA ASN A 12 4.46 -18.27 -28.05
C ASN A 12 4.61 -18.13 -26.52
N ARG A 13 4.49 -16.93 -25.94
CA ARG A 13 4.48 -16.80 -24.48
C ARG A 13 3.12 -17.23 -23.93
N SER A 14 3.13 -18.14 -22.97
CA SER A 14 1.91 -18.50 -22.24
C SER A 14 1.47 -17.36 -21.32
N THR A 15 0.17 -17.27 -21.06
CA THR A 15 -0.45 -16.32 -20.14
C THR A 15 -0.97 -17.03 -18.88
N PHE A 16 -1.36 -16.30 -17.84
CA PHE A 16 -2.05 -16.91 -16.70
C PHE A 16 -3.36 -17.61 -17.12
N GLY A 17 -4.10 -17.05 -18.08
CA GLY A 17 -5.35 -17.61 -18.58
C GLY A 17 -5.20 -18.96 -19.28
N ASP A 18 -4.04 -19.22 -19.88
CA ASP A 18 -3.75 -20.52 -20.51
C ASP A 18 -3.62 -21.64 -19.48
N HIS A 19 -3.13 -21.30 -18.28
CA HIS A 19 -2.84 -22.26 -17.22
C HIS A 19 -3.96 -22.40 -16.20
N PHE A 20 -4.81 -21.38 -16.06
CA PHE A 20 -5.89 -21.37 -15.07
C PHE A 20 -7.24 -21.02 -15.68
N ARG A 21 -8.25 -21.78 -15.28
CA ARG A 21 -9.68 -21.42 -15.41
C ARG A 21 -10.32 -21.20 -14.03
N PRO A 22 -9.81 -20.25 -13.24
CA PRO A 22 -10.32 -19.96 -11.91
C PRO A 22 -11.70 -19.30 -12.02
N ARG A 23 -12.61 -19.61 -11.09
CA ARG A 23 -13.94 -18.99 -11.06
C ARG A 23 -13.92 -17.52 -10.61
N SER A 24 -12.83 -17.06 -9.97
CA SER A 24 -12.71 -15.70 -9.45
C SER A 24 -11.26 -15.28 -9.14
N PRO A 25 -10.98 -13.96 -9.11
CA PRO A 25 -9.68 -13.40 -8.70
C PRO A 25 -9.16 -13.96 -7.38
N SER A 26 -10.00 -14.00 -6.35
CA SER A 26 -9.62 -14.49 -5.02
C SER A 26 -9.28 -15.99 -5.04
N THR A 27 -9.82 -16.76 -5.98
CA THR A 27 -9.49 -18.19 -6.14
C THR A 27 -8.15 -18.36 -6.83
N LEU A 28 -7.87 -17.58 -7.88
CA LEU A 28 -6.56 -17.59 -8.55
C LEU A 28 -5.44 -17.19 -7.59
N LEU A 29 -5.59 -16.05 -6.90
CA LEU A 29 -4.54 -15.60 -5.97
C LEU A 29 -4.30 -16.62 -4.85
N ARG A 30 -5.33 -17.32 -4.36
CA ARG A 30 -5.13 -18.39 -3.37
C ARG A 30 -4.30 -19.56 -3.88
N LYS A 31 -4.31 -19.81 -5.19
CA LYS A 31 -3.54 -20.89 -5.79
C LYS A 31 -2.13 -20.46 -6.19
N LEU A 32 -1.98 -19.20 -6.62
CA LEU A 32 -0.67 -18.59 -6.90
C LEU A 32 0.13 -18.32 -5.63
N LEU A 33 -0.56 -18.05 -4.52
CA LEU A 33 0.07 -17.80 -3.24
C LEU A 33 0.25 -19.10 -2.48
N SER A 34 1.49 -19.32 -2.07
CA SER A 34 1.83 -20.34 -1.10
C SER A 34 0.97 -20.20 0.17
N PRO A 35 0.64 -21.32 0.87
CA PRO A 35 -0.03 -21.29 2.18
C PRO A 35 0.75 -20.52 3.26
N PHE A 36 2.00 -20.17 2.99
CA PHE A 36 2.85 -19.32 3.82
C PHE A 36 2.64 -17.84 3.47
N TRP A 37 1.57 -17.21 3.95
CA TRP A 37 1.46 -15.74 3.97
C TRP A 37 1.70 -15.18 5.37
N GLY A 38 2.51 -14.14 5.46
CA GLY A 38 2.60 -13.31 6.65
C GLY A 38 1.65 -12.12 6.53
N THR A 39 0.83 -11.87 7.55
CA THR A 39 0.27 -10.51 7.74
C THR A 39 1.46 -9.63 8.10
N GLY A 40 1.86 -8.74 7.17
CA GLY A 40 3.08 -7.95 7.27
C GLY A 40 3.40 -7.44 8.68
N ILE A 41 4.37 -8.10 9.32
CA ILE A 41 5.20 -7.48 10.34
C ILE A 41 6.52 -7.21 9.61
N GLU A 42 6.61 -6.04 8.99
CA GLU A 42 7.90 -5.52 8.51
C GLU A 42 8.88 -5.51 9.69
N GLY A 43 9.99 -6.26 9.59
CA GLY A 43 11.07 -6.19 10.59
C GLY A 43 11.66 -7.53 11.05
N HIS A 44 11.04 -8.68 10.75
CA HIS A 44 11.65 -9.96 11.11
C HIS A 44 12.64 -10.42 10.02
N LYS A 45 13.90 -9.98 10.12
CA LYS A 45 15.04 -10.69 9.52
C LYS A 45 15.21 -12.00 10.26
N CYS A 46 14.60 -13.03 9.70
CA CYS A 46 14.55 -14.37 10.23
C CYS A 46 15.81 -15.16 9.83
N VAL A 47 16.93 -14.94 10.51
CA VAL A 47 18.03 -15.93 10.50
C VAL A 47 17.66 -16.96 11.55
N TRP A 48 17.26 -18.17 11.14
CA TRP A 48 16.90 -19.24 12.08
C TRP A 48 17.65 -20.52 11.75
N ASP A 49 18.35 -21.01 12.76
CA ASP A 49 19.32 -22.12 12.70
C ASP A 49 18.68 -23.47 13.09
N GLU A 50 17.35 -23.61 12.96
CA GLU A 50 16.63 -24.80 13.42
C GLU A 50 15.93 -25.59 12.30
N ASP A 51 15.95 -26.91 12.50
CA ASP A 51 15.30 -27.98 11.73
C ASP A 51 13.96 -27.56 11.09
N LYS A 52 13.85 -27.77 9.77
CA LYS A 52 12.68 -27.52 8.92
C LYS A 52 11.38 -28.04 9.55
N ASP A 53 11.43 -29.17 10.26
CA ASP A 53 10.25 -29.78 10.88
C ASP A 53 9.77 -29.03 12.13
N ASN A 54 10.67 -28.40 12.88
CA ASN A 54 10.31 -27.50 13.99
C ASN A 54 9.77 -26.18 13.46
N HIS A 55 10.31 -25.68 12.36
CA HIS A 55 9.83 -24.46 11.70
C HIS A 55 8.43 -24.63 11.12
N LEU A 56 8.20 -25.73 10.38
CA LEU A 56 6.87 -26.13 9.90
C LEU A 56 5.90 -26.30 11.07
N ARG A 57 6.34 -26.94 12.18
CA ARG A 57 5.54 -27.06 13.40
C ARG A 57 5.24 -25.70 14.03
N TYR A 58 6.18 -24.75 14.04
CA TYR A 58 5.97 -23.39 14.54
C TYR A 58 4.94 -22.63 13.69
N PHE A 59 5.07 -22.64 12.36
CA PHE A 59 4.11 -21.99 11.46
C PHE A 59 2.72 -22.61 11.55
N LYS A 60 2.64 -23.95 11.66
CA LYS A 60 1.39 -24.67 11.90
C LYS A 60 0.79 -24.35 13.26
N ARG A 61 1.58 -24.40 14.36
CA ARG A 61 1.12 -24.09 15.73
C ARG A 61 0.63 -22.65 15.88
N ASN A 62 1.33 -21.70 15.27
CA ASN A 62 0.96 -20.28 15.34
C ASN A 62 -0.09 -19.86 14.31
N ASN A 63 -0.74 -20.83 13.62
CA ASN A 63 -1.78 -20.59 12.63
C ASN A 63 -1.36 -19.70 11.44
N TYR A 64 -0.06 -19.49 11.20
CA TYR A 64 0.44 -18.83 9.98
C TYR A 64 0.15 -19.65 8.72
N TRP A 65 -0.17 -20.94 8.89
CA TRP A 65 -0.55 -21.89 7.84
C TRP A 65 -2.04 -21.85 7.44
N ARG A 66 -2.90 -21.05 8.11
CA ARG A 66 -4.35 -21.07 7.86
C ARG A 66 -4.72 -20.35 6.58
N HIS A 67 -5.24 -21.08 5.59
CA HIS A 67 -5.77 -20.61 4.31
C HIS A 67 -6.21 -19.14 4.32
N LEU A 68 -5.65 -18.35 3.39
CA LEU A 68 -6.00 -16.95 3.20
C LEU A 68 -7.50 -16.89 2.95
N LYS A 69 -8.25 -16.42 3.96
CA LYS A 69 -9.71 -16.36 3.85
C LYS A 69 -10.07 -15.44 2.70
N THR A 70 -11.07 -15.83 1.91
CA THR A 70 -11.60 -14.99 0.81
C THR A 70 -11.89 -13.57 1.29
N SER A 71 -12.51 -13.43 2.46
CA SER A 71 -12.79 -12.12 3.06
C SER A 71 -11.57 -11.24 3.32
N ARG A 72 -10.39 -11.80 3.58
CA ARG A 72 -9.15 -11.00 3.72
C ARG A 72 -8.62 -10.56 2.36
N ILE A 73 -8.76 -11.39 1.34
CA ILE A 73 -8.39 -11.06 -0.04
C ILE A 73 -9.31 -9.97 -0.56
N ASP A 74 -10.62 -10.12 -0.34
CA ASP A 74 -11.60 -9.14 -0.72
C ASP A 74 -11.35 -7.81 0.00
N ALA A 75 -11.05 -7.84 1.31
CA ALA A 75 -10.62 -6.66 2.05
C ALA A 75 -9.37 -5.98 1.46
N HIS A 76 -8.42 -6.75 0.91
CA HIS A 76 -7.26 -6.20 0.20
C HIS A 76 -7.66 -5.55 -1.13
N PHE A 77 -8.54 -6.18 -1.90
CA PHE A 77 -9.06 -5.61 -3.15
C PHE A 77 -9.85 -4.33 -2.90
N ASP A 78 -10.64 -4.30 -1.83
CA ASP A 78 -11.42 -3.15 -1.41
C ASP A 78 -10.57 -2.05 -0.74
N GLY A 79 -9.25 -2.29 -0.62
CA GLY A 79 -8.29 -1.34 -0.03
C GLY A 79 -8.41 -1.17 1.49
N SER A 80 -9.28 -1.92 2.16
CA SER A 80 -9.43 -1.90 3.62
C SER A 80 -8.33 -2.67 4.35
N ALA A 81 -7.59 -3.53 3.64
CA ALA A 81 -6.38 -4.19 4.10
C ALA A 81 -5.27 -4.11 3.06
N THR A 82 -4.04 -4.40 3.48
CA THR A 82 -2.91 -4.65 2.57
C THR A 82 -2.36 -6.01 2.87
N LEU A 83 -2.44 -6.89 1.88
CA LEU A 83 -1.86 -8.22 1.95
C LEU A 83 -0.56 -8.27 1.17
N PHE A 84 0.39 -8.97 1.77
CA PHE A 84 1.65 -9.32 1.14
C PHE A 84 1.66 -10.83 0.91
N GLY A 85 2.07 -11.22 -0.29
CA GLY A 85 2.36 -12.59 -0.66
C GLY A 85 3.82 -12.93 -0.43
N MET A 86 4.10 -14.21 -0.24
CA MET A 86 5.43 -14.79 -0.32
C MET A 86 5.31 -16.09 -1.10
N ASN A 87 6.23 -16.32 -2.03
CA ASN A 87 6.31 -17.60 -2.73
C ASN A 87 7.11 -18.59 -1.88
N TRP A 88 6.86 -19.90 -2.04
CA TRP A 88 7.55 -20.94 -1.26
C TRP A 88 7.82 -22.16 -2.12
N VAL A 89 9.03 -22.72 -2.03
CA VAL A 89 9.33 -24.01 -2.64
C VAL A 89 9.07 -25.15 -1.64
N GLY A 90 8.02 -25.95 -1.84
CA GLY A 90 7.69 -27.07 -0.97
C GLY A 90 6.90 -28.15 -1.69
N ASN A 91 7.39 -29.40 -1.61
CA ASN A 91 7.13 -30.45 -2.59
C ASN A 91 5.70 -30.96 -2.76
N ASP A 92 4.75 -30.76 -1.84
CA ASP A 92 3.58 -31.64 -1.90
C ASP A 92 2.21 -30.97 -2.03
N ARG A 93 2.00 -29.70 -1.65
CA ARG A 93 0.63 -29.14 -1.56
C ARG A 93 0.46 -27.62 -1.75
N GLY A 94 1.50 -26.88 -2.14
CA GLY A 94 1.51 -25.42 -1.95
C GLY A 94 1.64 -24.54 -3.20
N VAL A 95 2.26 -25.03 -4.28
CA VAL A 95 2.49 -24.27 -5.50
C VAL A 95 1.76 -24.96 -6.62
N GLU A 96 0.91 -24.23 -7.34
CA GLU A 96 0.20 -24.81 -8.48
C GLU A 96 1.20 -25.21 -9.56
N THR A 97 1.14 -26.48 -9.96
CA THR A 97 1.94 -26.97 -11.08
C THR A 97 1.11 -26.86 -12.34
N VAL A 98 1.72 -26.36 -13.40
CA VAL A 98 1.09 -26.19 -14.72
C VAL A 98 1.81 -27.09 -15.71
N VAL A 99 1.09 -27.63 -16.69
CA VAL A 99 1.69 -28.44 -17.76
C VAL A 99 1.72 -27.59 -19.03
N TRP A 100 2.91 -27.28 -19.51
CA TRP A 100 3.11 -26.49 -20.71
C TRP A 100 4.03 -27.24 -21.67
N ASN A 101 3.59 -27.42 -22.91
CA ASN A 101 4.28 -28.23 -23.92
C ASN A 101 4.71 -29.62 -23.41
N GLY A 102 3.84 -30.28 -22.63
CA GLY A 102 4.10 -31.60 -22.04
C GLY A 102 5.06 -31.61 -20.84
N VAL A 103 5.56 -30.46 -20.41
CA VAL A 103 6.48 -30.33 -19.27
C VAL A 103 5.76 -29.72 -18.08
N ARG A 104 5.99 -30.26 -16.88
CA ARG A 104 5.45 -29.71 -15.63
C ARG A 104 6.33 -28.58 -15.13
N TYR A 105 5.71 -27.46 -14.80
CA TYR A 105 6.34 -26.28 -14.21
C TYR A 105 5.66 -25.92 -12.90
N TRP A 106 6.40 -25.30 -12.01
CA TRP A 106 5.92 -24.59 -10.82
C TRP A 106 5.72 -23.14 -11.23
N LEU A 107 4.54 -22.59 -10.96
CA LEU A 107 4.27 -21.18 -11.26
C LEU A 107 4.41 -20.33 -10.00
N PHE A 108 5.22 -19.29 -10.09
CA PHE A 108 5.39 -18.26 -9.08
C PHE A 108 4.90 -16.92 -9.59
N LEU A 109 4.26 -16.13 -8.73
CA LEU A 109 3.88 -14.76 -9.04
C LEU A 109 5.05 -13.82 -8.73
N ALA A 110 5.59 -13.15 -9.74
CA ALA A 110 6.61 -12.12 -9.58
C ALA A 110 5.97 -10.73 -9.65
N MET A 111 6.50 -9.81 -8.85
CA MET A 111 6.09 -8.40 -8.84
C MET A 111 7.29 -7.52 -9.17
N ILE A 112 7.22 -6.75 -10.26
CA ILE A 112 8.16 -5.69 -10.59
C ILE A 112 7.76 -4.44 -9.82
N ASP A 113 8.56 -4.00 -8.87
CA ASP A 113 8.32 -2.83 -8.02
C ASP A 113 9.12 -1.63 -8.55
N ILE A 114 8.45 -0.63 -9.12
CA ILE A 114 9.06 0.62 -9.59
C ILE A 114 8.84 1.68 -8.50
N ASP A 115 9.91 2.01 -7.78
CA ASP A 115 9.87 2.87 -6.62
C ASP A 115 10.20 4.33 -6.94
N CYS A 116 9.39 5.25 -6.42
CA CYS A 116 9.63 6.70 -6.45
C CYS A 116 9.63 7.30 -5.03
N HIS A 117 10.21 6.58 -4.07
CA HIS A 117 10.23 6.97 -2.67
C HIS A 117 11.35 7.98 -2.37
N GLY A 118 10.97 9.23 -2.10
CA GLY A 118 11.91 10.31 -1.75
C GLY A 118 12.66 10.92 -2.93
N LYS A 119 12.77 10.18 -4.05
CA LYS A 119 13.27 10.64 -5.35
C LYS A 119 12.46 9.99 -6.48
N GLY A 120 12.44 10.62 -7.64
CA GLY A 120 11.68 10.14 -8.80
C GLY A 120 10.34 10.86 -8.99
N SER A 121 9.77 10.68 -10.17
CA SER A 121 8.52 11.32 -10.59
C SER A 121 7.53 10.28 -11.15
N ASP A 122 6.24 10.63 -11.16
CA ASP A 122 5.19 9.80 -11.76
C ASP A 122 5.44 9.54 -13.26
N ARG A 123 5.94 10.56 -13.97
CA ARG A 123 6.39 10.46 -15.37
C ARG A 123 7.60 9.55 -15.51
N GLY A 124 8.57 9.63 -14.59
CA GLY A 124 9.70 8.71 -14.56
C GLY A 124 9.26 7.26 -14.34
N ALA A 125 8.32 7.03 -13.42
CA ALA A 125 7.75 5.71 -13.17
C ALA A 125 7.00 5.17 -14.40
N ASP A 126 6.22 5.99 -15.10
CA ASP A 126 5.54 5.58 -16.34
C ASP A 126 6.53 5.32 -17.48
N ALA A 127 7.60 6.10 -17.59
CA ALA A 127 8.67 5.86 -18.55
C ALA A 127 9.39 4.52 -18.27
N ALA A 128 9.72 4.23 -17.01
CA ALA A 128 10.28 2.95 -16.59
C ALA A 128 9.34 1.78 -16.92
N ARG A 129 8.04 1.93 -16.60
CA ARG A 129 6.99 0.96 -16.93
C ARG A 129 6.93 0.68 -18.44
N LYS A 130 6.89 1.74 -19.27
CA LYS A 130 6.87 1.63 -20.74
C LYS A 130 8.11 0.93 -21.27
N ALA A 131 9.29 1.32 -20.79
CA ALA A 131 10.56 0.70 -21.18
C ALA A 131 10.58 -0.80 -20.86
N ILE A 132 10.04 -1.21 -19.71
CA ILE A 132 9.91 -2.64 -19.37
C ILE A 132 8.90 -3.34 -20.28
N ASN A 133 7.73 -2.73 -20.49
CA ASN A 133 6.65 -3.31 -21.29
C ASN A 133 7.03 -3.48 -22.78
N ASP A 134 7.96 -2.68 -23.30
CA ASP A 134 8.52 -2.86 -24.66
C ASP A 134 9.32 -4.17 -24.81
N PHE A 135 9.86 -4.73 -23.72
CA PHE A 135 10.66 -5.97 -23.73
C PHE A 135 9.90 -7.17 -23.14
N VAL A 136 8.98 -6.89 -22.22
CA VAL A 136 8.07 -7.87 -21.61
C VAL A 136 6.65 -7.39 -21.82
N PRO A 137 6.10 -7.52 -23.04
CA PRO A 137 4.73 -7.10 -23.32
C PRO A 137 3.72 -7.93 -22.53
N GLY A 138 2.63 -7.27 -22.14
CA GLY A 138 1.50 -7.91 -21.46
C GLY A 138 1.63 -7.98 -19.95
N VAL A 139 2.72 -7.48 -19.34
CA VAL A 139 2.80 -7.38 -17.87
C VAL A 139 1.60 -6.57 -17.38
N TRP A 140 0.90 -7.10 -16.37
CA TRP A 140 -0.24 -6.38 -15.78
C TRP A 140 0.28 -5.33 -14.80
N TRP A 141 -0.12 -4.08 -14.99
CA TRP A 141 0.38 -2.96 -14.18
C TRP A 141 -0.75 -2.34 -13.36
N GLU A 142 -0.41 -1.97 -12.12
CA GLU A 142 -1.19 -1.03 -11.33
C GLU A 142 -0.24 -0.03 -10.65
N PRO A 143 -0.69 1.19 -10.33
CA PRO A 143 0.13 2.08 -9.53
C PRO A 143 0.39 1.52 -8.14
N SER A 144 1.55 1.87 -7.62
CA SER A 144 1.92 1.51 -6.26
C SER A 144 0.98 2.17 -5.24
N THR A 145 1.00 1.69 -4.01
CA THR A 145 0.09 2.22 -2.96
C THR A 145 0.36 3.70 -2.63
N SER A 146 1.56 4.21 -2.90
CA SER A 146 1.88 5.64 -2.75
C SER A 146 1.34 6.49 -3.91
N GLY A 147 0.96 5.87 -5.03
CA GLY A 147 0.50 6.53 -6.25
C GLY A 147 1.59 7.19 -7.09
N LEU A 148 2.87 7.05 -6.69
CA LEU A 148 4.01 7.62 -7.42
C LEU A 148 4.78 6.59 -8.26
N GLY A 149 4.66 5.31 -7.91
CA GLY A 149 5.33 4.20 -8.58
C GLY A 149 4.36 3.26 -9.28
N PHE A 150 4.85 2.12 -9.74
CA PHE A 150 4.05 1.05 -10.34
C PHE A 150 4.45 -0.32 -9.80
N HIS A 151 3.47 -1.20 -9.67
CA HIS A 151 3.69 -2.64 -9.52
C HIS A 151 3.29 -3.33 -10.82
N GLY A 152 4.22 -4.08 -11.41
CA GLY A 152 3.98 -4.96 -12.55
C GLY A 152 3.89 -6.40 -12.10
N TYR A 153 2.99 -7.20 -12.65
CA TYR A 153 2.78 -8.59 -12.26
C TYR A 153 2.91 -9.52 -13.46
N LEU A 154 3.65 -10.61 -13.26
CA LEU A 154 3.85 -11.67 -14.25
C LEU A 154 4.12 -13.00 -13.57
N GLY A 155 3.99 -14.08 -14.34
CA GLY A 155 4.32 -15.43 -13.91
C GLY A 155 5.77 -15.80 -14.17
N VAL A 156 6.37 -16.56 -13.25
CA VAL A 156 7.68 -17.21 -13.45
C VAL A 156 7.48 -18.72 -13.35
N LEU A 157 7.76 -19.42 -14.45
CA LEU A 157 7.63 -20.86 -14.60
C LEU A 157 8.98 -21.54 -14.41
N VAL A 158 9.09 -22.41 -13.41
CA VAL A 158 10.33 -23.12 -13.09
C VAL A 158 10.08 -24.62 -13.08
N ARG A 159 10.95 -25.40 -13.72
CA ARG A 159 10.77 -26.87 -13.83
C ARG A 159 10.96 -27.59 -12.50
N THR A 160 11.90 -27.14 -11.69
CA THR A 160 12.26 -27.72 -10.40
C THR A 160 12.36 -26.64 -9.34
N GLY A 161 12.12 -27.01 -8.08
CA GLY A 161 12.20 -26.06 -6.96
C GLY A 161 13.59 -25.46 -6.75
N ASP A 162 14.65 -26.16 -7.16
CA ASP A 162 16.04 -25.76 -6.91
C ASP A 162 16.55 -24.66 -7.86
N ASP A 163 15.91 -24.48 -9.03
CA ASP A 163 16.32 -23.49 -10.06
C ASP A 163 15.48 -22.20 -10.01
N VAL A 164 14.93 -21.86 -8.85
CA VAL A 164 13.95 -20.79 -8.75
C VAL A 164 14.56 -19.40 -8.57
N THR A 165 15.76 -19.31 -8.00
CA THR A 165 16.44 -18.02 -7.74
C THR A 165 16.97 -17.36 -9.01
N PRO A 166 17.69 -18.06 -9.91
CA PRO A 166 18.29 -17.43 -11.09
C PRO A 166 17.29 -16.72 -12.01
N PRO A 167 16.08 -17.25 -12.28
CA PRO A 167 15.06 -16.54 -13.06
C PRO A 167 14.70 -15.16 -12.47
N PHE A 168 14.52 -15.04 -11.16
CA PHE A 168 14.19 -13.75 -10.51
C PHE A 168 15.36 -12.77 -10.58
N GLU A 169 16.58 -13.23 -10.31
CA GLU A 169 17.78 -12.40 -10.35
C GLU A 169 18.09 -11.90 -11.76
N ASN A 170 17.98 -12.78 -12.77
CA ASN A 170 18.17 -12.42 -14.17
C ASN A 170 17.13 -11.40 -14.63
N LEU A 171 15.86 -11.59 -14.22
CA LEU A 171 14.79 -10.64 -14.52
C LEU A 171 15.08 -9.28 -13.86
N GLU A 172 15.46 -9.25 -12.58
CA GLU A 172 15.78 -8.01 -11.87
C GLU A 172 16.95 -7.26 -12.50
N VAL A 173 18.04 -7.96 -12.82
CA VAL A 173 19.21 -7.36 -13.49
C VAL A 173 18.80 -6.77 -14.84
N ALA A 174 17.97 -7.46 -15.62
CA ALA A 174 17.46 -6.96 -16.88
C ALA A 174 16.59 -5.71 -16.69
N MET A 175 15.66 -5.71 -15.74
CA MET A 175 14.79 -4.57 -15.45
C MET A 175 15.59 -3.34 -14.97
N LYS A 176 16.53 -3.54 -14.04
CA LYS A 176 17.44 -2.47 -13.56
C LYS A 176 18.25 -1.86 -14.70
N ARG A 177 18.76 -2.71 -15.61
CA ARG A 177 19.50 -2.26 -16.78
C ARG A 177 18.63 -1.44 -17.73
N LEU A 178 17.41 -1.90 -18.03
CA LEU A 178 16.45 -1.17 -18.86
C LEU A 178 16.08 0.19 -18.26
N VAL A 179 15.69 0.22 -16.99
CA VAL A 179 15.26 1.45 -16.32
C VAL A 179 16.39 2.47 -16.28
N LYS A 180 17.61 2.04 -15.89
CA LYS A 180 18.79 2.90 -15.93
C LYS A 180 19.06 3.44 -17.34
N HIS A 181 18.94 2.59 -18.36
CA HIS A 181 19.20 2.95 -19.75
C HIS A 181 18.17 3.94 -20.33
N SER A 182 16.91 3.80 -19.90
CA SER A 182 15.81 4.67 -20.33
C SER A 182 15.90 6.10 -19.79
N GLY A 183 16.81 6.39 -18.86
CA GLY A 183 16.91 7.69 -18.20
C GLY A 183 15.72 8.00 -17.29
N ALA A 184 14.89 7.01 -16.97
CA ALA A 184 13.70 7.18 -16.14
C ALA A 184 14.06 7.72 -14.75
N ASP A 185 13.37 8.79 -14.36
CA ASP A 185 13.52 9.42 -13.04
C ASP A 185 12.73 8.62 -11.99
N VAL A 186 13.35 7.54 -11.50
CA VAL A 186 12.83 6.67 -10.45
C VAL A 186 13.92 6.40 -9.41
N THR A 187 13.54 6.07 -8.18
CA THR A 187 14.50 5.65 -7.14
C THR A 187 15.14 4.31 -7.49
N GLY A 188 14.35 3.39 -8.05
CA GLY A 188 14.84 2.09 -8.45
C GLY A 188 13.74 1.20 -9.01
N VAL A 189 14.17 0.01 -9.43
CA VAL A 189 13.30 -1.10 -9.79
C VAL A 189 13.80 -2.37 -9.10
N GLU A 190 12.89 -3.16 -8.55
CA GLU A 190 13.16 -4.43 -7.86
C GLU A 190 12.20 -5.50 -8.37
N VAL A 191 12.60 -6.77 -8.38
CA VAL A 191 11.70 -7.89 -8.66
C VAL A 191 11.47 -8.66 -7.37
N LYS A 192 10.24 -8.62 -6.87
CA LYS A 192 9.81 -9.27 -5.62
C LYS A 192 9.03 -10.55 -5.91
N GLY A 193 8.84 -11.35 -4.87
CA GLY A 193 8.21 -12.66 -4.97
C GLY A 193 9.19 -13.80 -5.22
N ARG A 194 10.49 -13.59 -5.03
CA ARG A 194 11.43 -14.71 -4.98
C ARG A 194 11.00 -15.67 -3.87
N PRO A 195 10.83 -16.97 -4.14
CA PRO A 195 10.43 -17.89 -3.10
C PRO A 195 11.55 -18.15 -2.11
N ALA A 196 11.16 -18.54 -0.90
CA ALA A 196 12.12 -19.05 0.08
C ALA A 196 12.80 -20.32 -0.47
N THR A 197 14.12 -20.41 -0.28
CA THR A 197 14.92 -21.57 -0.68
C THR A 197 15.44 -22.29 0.54
N VAL A 198 15.51 -23.61 0.45
CA VAL A 198 16.06 -24.47 1.49
C VAL A 198 17.37 -25.03 0.98
N ASP A 199 18.48 -24.59 1.57
CA ASP A 199 19.80 -25.14 1.27
C ASP A 199 20.10 -26.27 2.25
N HIS A 200 20.29 -27.48 1.72
CA HIS A 200 20.66 -28.64 2.52
C HIS A 200 22.17 -28.84 2.43
N GLN A 201 22.88 -28.51 3.50
CA GLN A 201 24.28 -28.87 3.61
C GLN A 201 24.39 -30.39 3.73
N ARG A 202 24.95 -31.05 2.72
CA ARG A 202 25.09 -32.51 2.68
C ARG A 202 26.56 -32.94 2.72
N ARG A 203 26.84 -34.04 3.42
CA ARG A 203 28.10 -34.79 3.32
C ARG A 203 27.77 -36.25 2.99
N GLY A 204 27.94 -36.61 1.73
CA GLY A 204 27.41 -37.87 1.20
C GLY A 204 25.87 -37.88 1.28
N TYR A 205 25.30 -38.93 1.86
CA TYR A 205 23.85 -39.07 2.06
C TYR A 205 23.32 -38.39 3.34
N GLN A 206 24.21 -37.90 4.22
CA GLN A 206 23.80 -37.22 5.45
C GLN A 206 23.56 -35.73 5.20
N THR A 207 22.37 -35.25 5.60
CA THR A 207 22.10 -33.82 5.76
C THR A 207 22.75 -33.36 7.07
N LEU A 208 23.80 -32.54 6.96
CA LEU A 208 24.53 -31.96 8.09
C LEU A 208 23.85 -30.72 8.66
N GLY A 209 23.10 -30.00 7.83
CA GLY A 209 22.44 -28.76 8.20
C GLY A 209 21.41 -28.37 7.15
N THR A 210 20.42 -27.57 7.55
CA THR A 210 19.43 -27.02 6.63
C THR A 210 19.34 -25.51 6.87
N THR A 211 19.78 -24.73 5.89
CA THR A 211 19.68 -23.27 5.93
C THR A 211 18.45 -22.84 5.16
N LEU A 212 17.51 -22.19 5.84
CA LEU A 212 16.36 -21.56 5.18
C LEU A 212 16.74 -20.12 4.81
N LYS A 213 16.78 -19.82 3.51
CA LYS A 213 16.86 -18.44 3.02
C LYS A 213 15.45 -17.93 2.77
N GLY A 214 15.05 -16.90 3.52
CA GLY A 214 13.75 -16.25 3.35
C GLY A 214 13.56 -15.72 1.93
N GLY A 215 12.34 -15.83 1.41
CA GLY A 215 11.94 -15.23 0.13
C GLY A 215 11.59 -13.75 0.27
N ASP A 216 11.26 -13.13 -0.86
CA ASP A 216 10.89 -11.72 -0.93
C ASP A 216 9.38 -11.55 -0.83
N HIS A 217 8.92 -10.71 0.10
CA HIS A 217 7.52 -10.31 0.16
C HIS A 217 7.16 -9.41 -1.02
N PHE A 218 5.98 -9.61 -1.59
CA PHE A 218 5.42 -8.73 -2.61
C PHE A 218 3.99 -8.36 -2.27
N LYS A 219 3.53 -7.20 -2.70
CA LYS A 219 2.14 -6.78 -2.46
C LYS A 219 1.22 -7.50 -3.44
N LEU A 220 0.08 -8.00 -2.98
CA LEU A 220 -0.89 -8.61 -3.89
C LEU A 220 -1.51 -7.55 -4.83
N PRO A 221 -1.87 -7.90 -6.08
CA PRO A 221 -2.51 -6.97 -6.99
C PRO A 221 -3.89 -6.56 -6.44
N ARG A 222 -4.20 -5.27 -6.37
CA ARG A 222 -5.50 -4.79 -5.87
C ARG A 222 -6.54 -4.69 -6.98
N GLY A 223 -6.13 -4.13 -8.12
CA GLY A 223 -7.00 -3.89 -9.27
C GLY A 223 -7.52 -5.17 -9.95
N VAL A 224 -7.03 -6.35 -9.57
CA VAL A 224 -7.39 -7.64 -10.17
C VAL A 224 -8.87 -7.98 -10.01
N LYS A 225 -9.56 -7.43 -9.01
CA LYS A 225 -11.02 -7.61 -8.83
C LYS A 225 -11.82 -7.03 -10.00
N VAL A 226 -11.33 -5.91 -10.56
CA VAL A 226 -12.01 -5.16 -11.63
C VAL A 226 -11.41 -5.50 -13.00
N ARG A 227 -10.09 -5.66 -13.08
CA ARG A 227 -9.35 -5.90 -14.33
C ARG A 227 -8.86 -7.34 -14.40
N TYR A 228 -9.78 -8.28 -14.15
CA TYR A 228 -9.38 -9.67 -13.97
C TYR A 228 -8.89 -10.32 -15.26
N ASP A 229 -9.59 -10.08 -16.36
CA ASP A 229 -9.22 -10.63 -17.67
C ASP A 229 -7.88 -10.06 -18.15
N GLU A 230 -7.60 -8.78 -17.88
CA GLU A 230 -6.29 -8.17 -18.13
C GLU A 230 -5.20 -8.88 -17.32
N PHE A 231 -5.46 -9.16 -16.04
CA PHE A 231 -4.53 -9.90 -15.20
C PHE A 231 -4.31 -11.32 -15.71
N LEU A 232 -5.37 -12.03 -16.13
CA LEU A 232 -5.25 -13.36 -16.75
C LEU A 232 -4.42 -13.32 -18.04
N GLY A 233 -4.42 -12.21 -18.77
CA GLY A 233 -3.56 -11.97 -19.93
C GLY A 233 -2.08 -11.76 -19.61
N SER A 234 -1.69 -11.67 -18.33
CA SER A 234 -0.28 -11.47 -17.95
C SER A 234 0.61 -12.63 -18.41
N PRO A 235 1.83 -12.36 -18.88
CA PRO A 235 2.73 -13.40 -19.35
C PRO A 235 3.21 -14.27 -18.18
N ALA A 236 3.37 -15.55 -18.44
CA ALA A 236 4.08 -16.50 -17.60
C ALA A 236 5.36 -16.93 -18.34
N LEU A 237 6.52 -16.52 -17.82
CA LEU A 237 7.82 -16.67 -18.45
C LEU A 237 8.58 -17.86 -17.87
N THR A 238 9.15 -18.70 -18.74
CA THR A 238 10.11 -19.73 -18.32
C THR A 238 11.51 -19.14 -18.07
N HIS A 239 12.41 -19.95 -17.52
CA HIS A 239 13.82 -19.58 -17.39
C HIS A 239 14.42 -19.16 -18.76
N ASP A 240 14.16 -19.91 -19.82
CA ASP A 240 14.65 -19.61 -21.17
C ASP A 240 14.09 -18.28 -21.71
N ASP A 241 12.80 -18.01 -21.46
CA ASP A 241 12.19 -16.72 -21.83
C ASP A 241 12.87 -15.55 -21.12
N ILE A 242 13.16 -15.70 -19.83
CA ILE A 242 13.83 -14.67 -19.02
C ILE A 242 15.27 -14.46 -19.49
N GLN A 243 16.01 -15.52 -19.80
CA GLN A 243 17.35 -15.41 -20.38
C GLN A 243 17.31 -14.69 -21.74
N ALA A 244 16.33 -15.00 -22.58
CA ALA A 244 16.13 -14.33 -23.86
C ALA A 244 15.82 -12.83 -23.69
N VAL A 245 14.99 -12.47 -22.70
CA VAL A 245 14.75 -11.07 -22.32
C VAL A 245 16.06 -10.42 -21.87
N ALA A 246 16.79 -11.02 -20.93
CA ALA A 246 18.04 -10.47 -20.41
C ALA A 246 19.09 -10.25 -21.52
N LYS A 247 19.21 -11.20 -22.46
CA LYS A 247 20.10 -11.09 -23.63
C LYS A 247 19.68 -9.95 -24.56
N THR A 248 18.38 -9.84 -24.86
CA THR A 248 17.83 -8.78 -25.71
C THR A 248 18.03 -7.41 -25.07
N VAL A 249 17.79 -7.27 -23.77
CA VAL A 249 18.07 -6.06 -22.99
C VAL A 249 19.56 -5.71 -23.06
N ALA A 250 20.45 -6.67 -22.81
CA ALA A 250 21.89 -6.45 -22.89
C ALA A 250 22.30 -5.91 -24.25
N ALA A 251 21.88 -6.57 -25.34
CA ALA A 251 22.15 -6.15 -26.70
C ALA A 251 21.63 -4.74 -26.99
N HIS A 252 20.39 -4.44 -26.58
CA HIS A 252 19.79 -3.11 -26.78
C HIS A 252 20.58 -2.01 -26.06
N THR A 253 20.87 -2.20 -24.78
CA THR A 253 21.56 -1.19 -23.97
C THR A 253 23.04 -0.99 -24.34
N SER A 254 23.63 -1.92 -25.09
CA SER A 254 24.96 -1.77 -25.69
C SER A 254 24.91 -1.08 -27.06
N ALA A 255 23.83 -1.28 -27.83
CA ALA A 255 23.70 -0.75 -29.18
C ALA A 255 23.14 0.68 -29.23
N VAL A 256 22.28 1.03 -28.27
CA VAL A 256 21.65 2.36 -28.18
C VAL A 256 22.40 3.16 -27.10
N PRO A 257 22.67 4.46 -27.28
CA PRO A 257 23.18 5.30 -26.20
C PRO A 257 22.13 5.43 -25.09
N ALA A 258 22.58 5.41 -23.82
CA ALA A 258 21.68 5.67 -22.71
C ALA A 258 21.01 7.04 -22.87
N ALA A 259 19.69 7.10 -22.62
CA ALA A 259 19.01 8.38 -22.58
C ALA A 259 19.64 9.24 -21.47
N PRO A 260 19.76 10.56 -21.66
CA PRO A 260 20.17 11.44 -20.57
C PRO A 260 19.21 11.23 -19.38
N PRO A 261 19.71 11.28 -18.13
CA PRO A 261 18.82 11.21 -16.99
C PRO A 261 17.76 12.29 -17.15
N ALA A 262 16.49 11.91 -17.00
CA ALA A 262 15.42 12.88 -17.03
C ALA A 262 15.74 13.99 -16.02
N PRO A 263 15.51 15.27 -16.38
CA PRO A 263 15.73 16.36 -15.44
C PRO A 263 14.93 16.08 -14.17
N ASP A 264 15.51 16.35 -12.99
CA ASP A 264 14.86 16.22 -11.68
C ASP A 264 13.56 17.02 -11.75
N TYR A 265 12.47 16.32 -12.07
CA TYR A 265 11.15 16.90 -12.20
C TYR A 265 10.60 16.95 -10.78
N ARG A 266 11.21 17.81 -9.95
CA ARG A 266 10.54 18.28 -8.75
C ARG A 266 9.25 18.85 -9.24
N ASP A 267 8.15 18.16 -8.95
CA ASP A 267 6.79 18.56 -9.28
C ASP A 267 6.73 20.09 -9.14
N HIS A 268 6.77 20.82 -10.26
CA HIS A 268 6.41 22.22 -10.27
C HIS A 268 5.07 22.23 -9.56
N ALA A 269 4.97 22.93 -8.43
CA ALA A 269 3.82 22.92 -7.54
C ALA A 269 2.54 23.11 -8.38
N GLY A 270 1.96 22.01 -8.86
CA GLY A 270 1.18 22.09 -10.09
C GLY A 270 -0.06 22.89 -9.84
N SER A 271 -0.24 24.00 -10.57
CA SER A 271 -1.40 24.95 -10.68
C SER A 271 -2.37 25.05 -9.50
N CYS A 272 -1.92 24.70 -8.31
CA CYS A 272 -2.58 24.82 -7.05
C CYS A 272 -2.06 26.13 -6.49
N GLY A 273 -2.36 27.26 -7.16
CA GLY A 273 -2.23 28.57 -6.53
C GLY A 273 -2.88 28.54 -5.15
N GLU A 274 -2.42 29.37 -4.21
CA GLU A 274 -2.78 29.38 -2.77
C GLU A 274 -4.13 28.70 -2.47
N LEU A 275 -4.10 27.36 -2.32
CA LEU A 275 -5.33 26.58 -2.11
C LEU A 275 -5.92 26.85 -0.74
N VAL A 276 -5.10 27.38 0.15
CA VAL A 276 -5.41 27.66 1.54
C VAL A 276 -4.98 29.09 1.77
N THR A 277 -5.94 30.01 1.67
CA THR A 277 -5.74 31.41 2.04
C THR A 277 -5.88 31.58 3.56
N PRO A 278 -5.42 32.70 4.13
CA PRO A 278 -5.68 33.02 5.54
C PRO A 278 -7.17 32.97 5.92
N GLU A 279 -8.07 33.35 5.00
CA GLU A 279 -9.52 33.28 5.19
C GLU A 279 -10.01 31.84 5.27
N CYS A 280 -9.48 30.95 4.42
CA CYS A 280 -9.74 29.51 4.49
C CYS A 280 -9.34 28.93 5.85
N ILE A 281 -8.17 29.33 6.36
CA ILE A 281 -7.68 28.92 7.68
C ILE A 281 -8.60 29.45 8.80
N ALA A 282 -8.97 30.73 8.74
CA ALA A 282 -9.87 31.35 9.72
C ALA A 282 -11.26 30.67 9.71
N GLN A 283 -11.76 30.33 8.53
CA GLN A 283 -13.00 29.58 8.37
C GLN A 283 -12.88 28.17 8.98
N ALA A 284 -11.78 27.46 8.70
CA ALA A 284 -11.52 26.13 9.28
C ALA A 284 -11.50 26.17 10.82
N ARG A 285 -10.83 27.18 11.42
CA ARG A 285 -10.81 27.40 12.87
C ARG A 285 -12.20 27.64 13.45
N THR A 286 -13.06 28.36 12.71
CA THR A 286 -14.44 28.64 13.12
C THR A 286 -15.35 27.42 13.01
N LEU A 287 -15.18 26.63 11.96
CA LEU A 287 -15.97 25.42 11.71
C LEU A 287 -15.55 24.28 12.64
N MET A 288 -14.29 24.24 13.08
CA MET A 288 -13.74 23.13 13.87
C MET A 288 -14.62 22.77 15.07
N PRO A 289 -14.97 23.66 16.01
CA PRO A 289 -15.77 23.27 17.17
C PRO A 289 -17.20 22.81 16.81
N ARG A 290 -17.74 23.23 15.66
CA ARG A 290 -19.07 22.83 15.18
C ARG A 290 -19.02 21.43 14.59
N ALA A 291 -18.05 21.19 13.71
CA ALA A 291 -17.76 19.88 13.19
C ALA A 291 -17.52 18.89 14.34
N LEU A 292 -16.68 19.27 15.32
CA LEU A 292 -16.39 18.52 16.57
C LEU A 292 -17.66 17.98 17.23
N ARG A 293 -18.62 18.87 17.51
CA ARG A 293 -19.88 18.50 18.16
C ARG A 293 -20.73 17.56 17.30
N HIS A 294 -20.75 17.78 15.99
CA HIS A 294 -21.60 16.99 15.12
C HIS A 294 -21.10 15.54 14.98
N VAL A 295 -19.81 15.28 14.71
CA VAL A 295 -19.35 13.87 14.64
C VAL A 295 -19.43 13.18 16.00
N ALA A 296 -19.21 13.90 17.10
CA ALA A 296 -19.47 13.34 18.43
C ALA A 296 -20.93 12.86 18.57
N SER A 297 -21.90 13.59 17.99
CA SER A 297 -23.31 13.18 17.96
C SER A 297 -23.60 11.99 17.04
N LEU A 298 -22.73 11.66 16.08
CA LEU A 298 -22.91 10.49 15.20
C LEU A 298 -22.68 9.17 15.95
N GLY A 299 -22.16 9.21 17.18
CA GLY A 299 -21.81 8.02 17.93
C GLY A 299 -20.86 7.14 17.14
N LEU A 300 -19.90 7.75 16.42
CA LEU A 300 -18.85 6.98 15.76
C LEU A 300 -18.12 6.21 16.86
N PRO A 301 -18.01 4.87 16.73
CA PRO A 301 -17.34 4.10 17.75
C PRO A 301 -15.91 4.61 17.82
N ILE A 302 -15.50 5.07 19.01
CA ILE A 302 -14.11 5.44 19.31
C ILE A 302 -13.30 4.13 19.29
N GLN A 303 -13.10 3.58 18.09
CA GLN A 303 -12.44 2.31 17.91
C GLN A 303 -10.93 2.55 18.03
N ARG A 304 -10.40 2.22 19.20
CA ARG A 304 -8.98 1.86 19.37
C ARG A 304 -8.73 0.52 18.67
N VAL A 305 -8.77 0.49 17.34
CA VAL A 305 -8.41 -0.73 16.60
C VAL A 305 -7.24 -0.42 15.68
N CYS A 306 -6.05 -0.82 16.13
CA CYS A 306 -4.78 -1.02 15.42
C CYS A 306 -4.19 0.10 14.52
N ARG A 307 -4.94 1.09 14.04
CA ARG A 307 -4.48 2.32 13.36
C ARG A 307 -5.49 3.44 13.64
N ARG A 308 -5.11 4.33 14.57
CA ARG A 308 -5.93 5.38 15.20
C ARG A 308 -6.60 6.34 14.21
N VAL A 309 -7.90 6.17 13.96
CA VAL A 309 -8.79 7.27 13.57
C VAL A 309 -9.33 7.85 14.87
N ILE A 310 -8.88 9.06 15.22
CA ILE A 310 -9.41 9.83 16.34
C ILE A 310 -10.55 10.68 15.79
N ASP A 311 -11.49 11.10 16.62
CA ASP A 311 -12.55 12.04 16.22
C ASP A 311 -11.97 13.20 15.38
N ASN A 312 -10.84 13.80 15.84
CA ASN A 312 -10.01 14.80 15.12
C ASN A 312 -9.75 14.52 13.63
N ASP A 313 -9.56 13.27 13.25
CA ASP A 313 -9.28 12.89 11.87
C ASP A 313 -10.55 12.87 11.01
N VAL A 314 -11.67 12.43 11.57
CA VAL A 314 -12.97 12.48 10.90
C VAL A 314 -13.38 13.93 10.65
N PHE A 315 -13.12 14.81 11.63
CA PHE A 315 -13.38 16.24 11.48
C PHE A 315 -12.50 16.90 10.44
N ALA A 316 -11.20 16.58 10.45
CA ALA A 316 -10.26 17.05 9.45
C ALA A 316 -10.70 16.65 8.03
N ALA A 317 -11.19 15.42 7.85
CA ALA A 317 -11.75 14.98 6.58
C ALA A 317 -12.96 15.83 6.15
N VAL A 318 -13.90 16.09 7.05
CA VAL A 318 -15.10 16.90 6.80
C VAL A 318 -14.75 18.35 6.42
N ILE A 319 -13.85 18.99 7.16
CA ILE A 319 -13.44 20.39 6.93
C ILE A 319 -12.69 20.49 5.60
N VAL A 320 -11.73 19.61 5.36
CA VAL A 320 -10.96 19.58 4.11
C VAL A 320 -11.88 19.37 2.90
N CYS A 321 -12.87 18.48 3.01
CA CYS A 321 -13.81 18.24 1.90
C CYS A 321 -14.80 19.38 1.69
N ARG A 322 -15.17 20.12 2.75
CA ARG A 322 -16.01 21.32 2.61
C ARG A 322 -15.28 22.49 1.97
N MET A 323 -13.97 22.60 2.22
CA MET A 323 -13.11 23.68 1.73
C MET A 323 -12.64 23.47 0.30
N ILE A 324 -12.64 22.23 -0.19
CA ILE A 324 -12.17 21.93 -1.54
C ILE A 324 -13.35 21.89 -2.51
N ALA A 325 -13.39 22.88 -3.40
CA ALA A 325 -14.26 22.80 -4.58
C ALA A 325 -13.78 21.68 -5.54
N PRO A 326 -14.71 20.99 -6.21
CA PRO A 326 -14.41 20.14 -7.37
C PRO A 326 -13.57 20.90 -8.39
N THR A 327 -12.50 20.28 -8.89
CA THR A 327 -11.58 20.98 -9.81
C THR A 327 -11.49 20.37 -11.18
N LYS A 328 -12.08 19.18 -11.34
CA LYS A 328 -12.17 18.51 -12.62
C LYS A 328 -13.58 18.68 -13.16
N LYS A 329 -13.72 18.66 -14.48
CA LYS A 329 -15.02 18.70 -15.17
C LYS A 329 -15.97 17.57 -14.73
N ASP A 330 -15.41 16.47 -14.25
CA ASP A 330 -16.14 15.29 -13.75
C ASP A 330 -16.60 15.42 -12.28
N GLY A 331 -16.39 16.58 -11.65
CA GLY A 331 -16.77 16.82 -10.26
C GLY A 331 -15.83 16.21 -9.22
N SER A 332 -14.77 15.50 -9.62
CA SER A 332 -13.88 14.83 -8.67
C SER A 332 -12.80 15.74 -8.07
N VAL A 333 -12.40 15.42 -6.83
CA VAL A 333 -11.30 16.05 -6.10
C VAL A 333 -10.14 15.06 -5.97
N SER A 334 -8.91 15.50 -6.26
CA SER A 334 -7.74 14.61 -6.12
C SER A 334 -7.34 14.44 -4.65
N VAL A 335 -6.95 13.22 -4.27
CA VAL A 335 -6.41 12.91 -2.93
C VAL A 335 -5.19 13.77 -2.62
N ARG A 336 -4.37 14.09 -3.64
CA ARG A 336 -3.22 15.00 -3.50
C ARG A 336 -3.64 16.42 -3.08
N ARG A 337 -4.76 16.93 -3.60
CA ARG A 337 -5.30 18.24 -3.21
C ARG A 337 -5.84 18.22 -1.78
N ILE A 338 -6.54 17.16 -1.41
CA ILE A 338 -6.98 16.90 -0.02
C ILE A 338 -5.78 16.92 0.92
N GLY A 339 -4.72 16.19 0.57
CA GLY A 339 -3.50 16.14 1.37
C GLY A 339 -2.82 17.49 1.55
N ARG A 340 -2.72 18.30 0.50
CA ARG A 340 -2.15 19.66 0.59
C ARG A 340 -2.95 20.58 1.50
N VAL A 341 -4.29 20.59 1.40
CA VAL A 341 -5.13 21.41 2.28
C VAL A 341 -5.00 20.94 3.73
N TRP A 342 -5.00 19.63 3.95
CA TRP A 342 -4.81 19.06 5.28
C TRP A 342 -3.46 19.43 5.88
N ASP A 343 -2.37 19.29 5.12
CA ASP A 343 -1.02 19.64 5.58
C ASP A 343 -0.89 21.14 5.88
N ALA A 344 -1.50 22.01 5.08
CA ALA A 344 -1.54 23.45 5.35
C ALA A 344 -2.28 23.79 6.65
N LEU A 345 -3.43 23.14 6.90
CA LEU A 345 -4.16 23.30 8.16
C LEU A 345 -3.37 22.75 9.37
N TYR A 346 -2.58 21.69 9.17
CA TYR A 346 -1.67 21.19 10.19
C TYR A 346 -0.53 22.16 10.49
N ASP A 347 0.13 22.69 9.46
CA ASP A 347 1.26 23.62 9.62
C ASP A 347 0.82 24.94 10.30
N ASP A 348 -0.45 25.35 10.14
CA ASP A 348 -1.06 26.47 10.87
C ASP A 348 -1.54 26.12 12.31
N GLY A 349 -1.45 24.84 12.70
CA GLY A 349 -1.86 24.35 14.02
C GLY A 349 -3.38 24.18 14.20
N VAL A 350 -4.15 24.23 13.11
CA VAL A 350 -5.59 23.92 13.11
C VAL A 350 -5.82 22.42 13.30
N LEU A 351 -5.01 21.59 12.64
CA LEU A 351 -5.05 20.14 12.76
C LEU A 351 -3.92 19.61 13.65
N ALA A 352 -4.21 18.55 14.39
CA ALA A 352 -3.23 17.92 15.28
C ALA A 352 -2.25 16.98 14.57
N ARG A 353 -2.47 16.66 13.29
CA ARG A 353 -1.59 15.79 12.50
C ARG A 353 -1.57 16.12 11.01
N ARG A 354 -0.44 15.77 10.38
CA ARG A 354 -0.27 15.77 8.92
C ARG A 354 -1.17 14.78 8.23
N PHE A 355 -1.36 14.99 6.94
CA PHE A 355 -2.17 14.13 6.10
C PHE A 355 -1.63 12.71 6.09
N ASN A 356 -2.53 11.74 6.23
CA ASN A 356 -2.23 10.34 6.01
C ASN A 356 -3.40 9.74 5.20
N PRO A 357 -3.13 9.20 3.99
CA PRO A 357 -4.20 8.72 3.12
C PRO A 357 -4.98 7.55 3.72
N ALA A 358 -4.36 6.70 4.55
CA ALA A 358 -5.06 5.61 5.23
C ALA A 358 -5.99 6.12 6.34
N VAL A 359 -5.55 7.16 7.08
CA VAL A 359 -6.39 7.81 8.09
C VAL A 359 -7.57 8.52 7.44
N PHE A 360 -7.32 9.23 6.33
CA PHE A 360 -8.38 9.89 5.57
C PHE A 360 -9.39 8.89 5.01
N ALA A 361 -8.94 7.79 4.41
CA ALA A 361 -9.81 6.73 3.91
C ALA A 361 -10.68 6.13 5.02
N ALA A 362 -10.08 5.84 6.18
CA ALA A 362 -10.81 5.30 7.31
C ALA A 362 -11.83 6.31 7.89
N ALA A 363 -11.49 7.59 7.97
CA ALA A 363 -12.41 8.67 8.34
C ALA A 363 -13.60 8.78 7.36
N ARG A 364 -13.34 8.79 6.05
CA ARG A 364 -14.37 8.81 5.01
C ARG A 364 -15.29 7.59 5.09
N ASN A 365 -14.73 6.40 5.28
CA ASN A 365 -15.52 5.17 5.40
C ASN A 365 -16.39 5.20 6.67
N ALA A 366 -15.88 5.71 7.80
CA ALA A 366 -16.68 5.90 9.01
C ALA A 366 -17.87 6.86 8.79
N LEU A 367 -17.68 7.93 8.00
CA LEU A 367 -18.76 8.83 7.60
C LEU A 367 -19.75 8.14 6.64
N THR A 368 -19.25 7.30 5.73
CA THR A 368 -20.09 6.49 4.82
C THR A 368 -21.03 5.58 5.62
N ASP A 369 -20.51 4.88 6.64
CA ASP A 369 -21.30 3.99 7.51
C ASP A 369 -22.42 4.72 8.27
N LYS A 370 -22.32 6.05 8.39
CA LYS A 370 -23.33 6.91 9.03
C LYS A 370 -24.25 7.62 8.04
N GLY A 371 -24.15 7.32 6.75
CA GLY A 371 -24.92 8.00 5.70
C GLY A 371 -24.50 9.46 5.50
N CYS A 372 -23.30 9.83 5.92
CA CYS A 372 -22.79 11.20 5.82
C CYS A 372 -22.01 11.47 4.52
N ILE A 373 -21.82 10.44 3.70
CA ILE A 373 -21.16 10.52 2.39
C ILE A 373 -22.15 10.01 1.35
N ASP A 374 -22.42 10.84 0.34
CA ASP A 374 -23.19 10.47 -0.84
C ASP A 374 -22.23 9.98 -1.92
N TRP A 375 -22.21 8.66 -2.16
CA TRP A 375 -21.35 8.04 -3.15
C TRP A 375 -21.99 8.11 -4.54
N GLN A 376 -21.37 8.88 -5.42
CA GLN A 376 -21.76 8.98 -6.82
C GLN A 376 -21.06 7.92 -7.67
N ASP A 377 -19.88 7.47 -7.21
CA ASP A 377 -19.02 6.52 -7.90
C ASP A 377 -18.03 5.90 -6.92
N GLU A 378 -18.20 4.63 -6.59
CA GLU A 378 -17.29 3.91 -5.70
C GLU A 378 -16.06 3.36 -6.44
N GLU A 379 -16.08 3.35 -7.76
CA GLU A 379 -15.02 2.75 -8.54
C GLU A 379 -13.75 3.63 -8.54
N PHE A 380 -12.62 2.98 -8.27
CA PHE A 380 -11.32 3.61 -8.30
C PHE A 380 -10.35 2.77 -9.12
N TRP A 381 -9.76 3.38 -10.13
CA TRP A 381 -8.57 2.86 -10.78
C TRP A 381 -7.73 4.03 -11.29
N PHE A 382 -6.43 3.84 -11.34
CA PHE A 382 -5.57 4.82 -11.95
C PHE A 382 -5.55 4.70 -13.47
N GLY A 383 -5.20 5.79 -14.15
CA GLY A 383 -5.03 5.77 -15.60
C GLY A 383 -3.86 4.87 -15.97
N HIS A 384 -3.99 4.16 -17.08
CA HIS A 384 -2.97 3.24 -17.56
C HIS A 384 -3.04 3.17 -19.09
N THR A 385 -1.99 2.64 -19.71
CA THR A 385 -2.02 2.34 -21.15
C THR A 385 -2.35 0.86 -21.34
N TYR A 386 -3.43 0.55 -22.04
CA TYR A 386 -3.81 -0.81 -22.41
C TYR A 386 -3.84 -0.93 -23.94
N ALA A 387 -3.17 -1.94 -24.50
CA ALA A 387 -3.07 -2.15 -25.94
C ALA A 387 -2.61 -0.91 -26.75
N GLY A 388 -1.79 -0.03 -26.15
CA GLY A 388 -1.32 1.21 -26.77
C GLY A 388 -2.29 2.40 -26.61
N GLU A 389 -3.48 2.19 -26.07
CA GLU A 389 -4.47 3.22 -25.79
C GLU A 389 -4.38 3.69 -24.32
N GLU A 390 -4.43 5.00 -24.10
CA GLU A 390 -4.47 5.56 -22.74
C GLU A 390 -5.88 5.43 -22.16
N VAL A 391 -6.06 4.47 -21.26
CA VAL A 391 -7.27 4.32 -20.45
C VAL A 391 -7.19 5.33 -19.31
N ARG A 392 -8.11 6.29 -19.30
CA ARG A 392 -8.18 7.31 -18.25
C ARG A 392 -8.50 6.66 -16.90
N GLY A 393 -7.81 7.12 -15.86
CA GLY A 393 -8.07 6.73 -14.48
C GLY A 393 -9.42 7.22 -14.00
N ARG A 394 -10.07 6.44 -13.15
CA ARG A 394 -11.30 6.80 -12.46
C ARG A 394 -11.01 7.04 -10.98
N ALA A 395 -11.34 8.24 -10.52
CA ALA A 395 -11.36 8.52 -9.10
C ALA A 395 -12.74 8.19 -8.55
N CYS A 396 -12.81 7.70 -7.31
CA CYS A 396 -14.07 7.68 -6.59
C CYS A 396 -14.70 9.09 -6.63
N ARG A 397 -16.01 9.15 -6.82
CA ARG A 397 -16.79 10.38 -6.72
C ARG A 397 -17.76 10.25 -5.58
N TRP A 398 -17.71 11.23 -4.71
CA TRP A 398 -18.56 11.30 -3.54
C TRP A 398 -18.62 12.75 -3.08
N ASP A 399 -19.67 13.06 -2.35
CA ASP A 399 -19.85 14.34 -1.70
C ASP A 399 -20.21 14.14 -0.23
N ILE A 400 -20.03 15.18 0.59
CA ILE A 400 -20.63 15.20 1.91
C ILE A 400 -22.13 15.37 1.72
N ASP A 401 -22.89 14.55 2.44
CA ASP A 401 -24.35 14.63 2.48
C ASP A 401 -24.83 16.08 2.74
N PRO A 402 -25.83 16.59 1.98
CA PRO A 402 -26.31 17.96 2.12
C PRO A 402 -26.74 18.32 3.55
N ASP A 403 -27.42 17.43 4.26
CA ASP A 403 -27.84 17.69 5.65
C ASP A 403 -26.62 17.85 6.56
N MET A 404 -25.57 17.07 6.33
CA MET A 404 -24.32 17.24 7.08
C MET A 404 -23.67 18.60 6.78
N LYS A 405 -23.63 19.04 5.51
CA LYS A 405 -23.10 20.37 5.16
C LYS A 405 -23.87 21.48 5.86
N ASP A 406 -25.20 21.38 5.89
CA ASP A 406 -26.07 22.37 6.53
C ASP A 406 -25.92 22.37 8.06
N ARG A 407 -25.80 21.20 8.68
CA ARG A 407 -25.54 21.08 10.13
C ARG A 407 -24.20 21.69 10.53
N ILE A 408 -23.16 21.56 9.71
CA ILE A 408 -21.85 22.17 9.98
C ILE A 408 -21.89 23.69 9.76
N ALA A 409 -22.62 24.15 8.75
CA ALA A 409 -22.78 25.57 8.45
C ALA A 409 -23.65 26.29 9.49
N SER A 410 -24.64 25.60 10.05
CA SER A 410 -25.59 26.18 10.99
C SER A 410 -24.90 26.71 12.26
N PRO A 411 -25.16 27.97 12.66
CA PRO A 411 -24.68 28.50 13.93
C PRO A 411 -25.40 27.87 15.14
N ARG A 412 -26.54 27.20 14.91
CA ARG A 412 -27.36 26.55 15.94
C ARG A 412 -27.41 25.04 15.65
N LEU A 413 -26.46 24.30 16.21
CA LEU A 413 -26.64 22.86 16.33
C LEU A 413 -27.68 22.62 17.44
N PRO A 414 -28.79 21.90 17.19
CA PRO A 414 -29.67 21.49 18.26
C PRO A 414 -28.85 20.62 19.22
N ILE A 415 -28.73 21.08 20.47
CA ILE A 415 -28.23 20.24 21.55
C ILE A 415 -29.22 19.07 21.64
N PRO A 416 -28.77 17.80 21.59
CA PRO A 416 -29.68 16.68 21.72
C PRO A 416 -30.47 16.83 23.02
N SER A 417 -31.76 17.15 22.89
CA SER A 417 -32.67 17.25 24.02
C SER A 417 -32.97 15.83 24.49
N GLY A 418 -32.20 15.33 25.45
CA GLY A 418 -32.52 14.08 26.15
C GLY A 418 -31.37 13.09 26.41
N GLY A 419 -30.12 13.39 26.08
CA GLY A 419 -28.98 12.59 26.52
C GLY A 419 -28.39 13.20 27.79
N GLU A 420 -28.42 12.48 28.92
CA GLU A 420 -27.56 12.83 30.06
C GLU A 420 -26.14 13.09 29.56
N CYS A 421 -25.58 14.23 29.95
CA CYS A 421 -24.22 14.60 29.61
C CYS A 421 -23.29 13.59 30.28
N VAL A 422 -22.97 12.49 29.58
CA VAL A 422 -21.95 11.57 30.05
C VAL A 422 -20.65 12.36 30.02
N ASP A 423 -20.15 12.64 31.21
CA ASP A 423 -18.91 13.36 31.47
C ASP A 423 -17.77 12.65 30.73
N THR A 424 -17.50 13.05 29.48
CA THR A 424 -16.35 12.51 28.75
C THR A 424 -15.07 13.09 29.37
N PRO A 425 -13.95 12.35 29.35
CA PRO A 425 -12.67 12.80 29.93
C PRO A 425 -12.16 14.16 29.41
N PHE A 426 -12.75 14.65 28.31
CA PHE A 426 -12.42 15.92 27.67
C PHE A 426 -12.76 17.15 28.53
N ASN A 427 -13.85 17.12 29.29
CA ASN A 427 -14.26 18.28 30.11
C ASN A 427 -13.36 18.52 31.34
N ARG A 428 -12.63 17.51 31.82
CA ARG A 428 -11.74 17.65 32.99
C ARG A 428 -10.38 18.27 32.68
N HIS A 429 -9.90 18.23 31.44
CA HIS A 429 -8.53 18.66 31.12
C HIS A 429 -8.38 20.13 30.70
N PHE A 430 -9.48 20.82 30.35
CA PHE A 430 -9.40 22.20 29.84
C PHE A 430 -10.29 23.22 30.58
N GLY A 431 -10.96 22.80 31.65
CA GLY A 431 -11.91 23.63 32.38
C GLY A 431 -11.33 24.47 33.52
N LYS A 432 -10.34 25.35 33.27
CA LYS A 432 -10.14 26.62 34.01
C LYS A 432 -9.35 27.59 33.12
N ARG A 433 -10.04 28.59 32.56
CA ARG A 433 -9.38 29.72 31.87
C ARG A 433 -8.71 30.63 32.90
N PRO A 434 -7.43 31.00 32.76
CA PRO A 434 -6.97 32.32 33.15
C PRO A 434 -7.16 33.27 31.96
N VAL A 435 -7.65 34.47 32.26
CA VAL A 435 -7.65 35.61 31.33
C VAL A 435 -6.22 35.82 30.84
N LEU A 436 -5.99 35.63 29.54
CA LEU A 436 -4.68 35.85 28.91
C LEU A 436 -4.56 37.33 28.53
N ASN A 437 -3.68 38.01 29.25
CA ASN A 437 -3.25 39.37 28.99
C ASN A 437 -2.47 39.39 27.67
N LEU A 438 -2.95 40.18 26.71
CA LEU A 438 -2.35 40.37 25.38
C LEU A 438 -1.16 41.33 25.50
N ASP A 439 -0.07 40.87 26.12
CA ASP A 439 1.24 41.52 26.01
C ASP A 439 2.32 40.59 26.58
N ARG A 440 2.89 39.76 25.71
CA ARG A 440 4.29 39.28 25.75
C ARG A 440 4.52 38.28 24.63
N GLY A 441 5.45 38.63 23.76
CA GLY A 441 5.88 37.82 22.62
C GLY A 441 6.51 36.49 23.01
N ARG A 442 6.44 35.56 22.04
CA ARG A 442 7.30 34.38 21.83
C ARG A 442 7.85 33.71 23.11
N GLN A 443 7.11 32.74 23.65
CA GLN A 443 7.73 31.55 24.26
C GLN A 443 6.83 30.33 24.06
N ALA A 444 7.36 29.35 23.33
CA ALA A 444 6.72 28.10 22.97
C ALA A 444 6.96 27.00 24.02
N VAL A 445 5.88 26.28 24.34
CA VAL A 445 5.79 24.83 24.61
C VAL A 445 6.85 24.16 25.52
N PRO A 446 6.65 24.15 26.85
CA PRO A 446 7.26 23.12 27.73
C PRO A 446 6.27 22.04 28.21
N ARG A 447 4.98 22.36 28.38
CA ARG A 447 4.02 21.49 29.12
C ARG A 447 3.63 20.19 28.42
N TYR A 448 3.72 20.13 27.09
CA TYR A 448 3.36 18.92 26.35
C TYR A 448 4.40 17.81 26.51
N ARG A 449 5.68 18.18 26.63
CA ARG A 449 6.80 17.23 26.79
C ARG A 449 6.77 16.55 28.16
N GLU A 450 6.44 17.29 29.22
CA GLU A 450 6.30 16.72 30.58
C GLU A 450 5.15 15.73 30.67
N THR A 451 4.02 16.01 30.01
CA THR A 451 2.85 15.11 29.99
C THR A 451 3.17 13.80 29.27
N GLN A 452 3.90 13.85 28.15
CA GLN A 452 4.38 12.65 27.45
C GLN A 452 5.41 11.85 28.26
N ILE A 453 6.35 12.52 28.93
CA ILE A 453 7.35 11.86 29.79
C ILE A 453 6.66 11.14 30.96
N ARG A 454 5.62 11.75 31.54
CA ARG A 454 4.84 11.12 32.63
C ARG A 454 4.09 9.87 32.16
N LEU A 455 3.45 9.93 30.99
CA LEU A 455 2.75 8.78 30.39
C LEU A 455 3.70 7.64 30.02
N ILE A 456 4.89 7.94 29.50
CA ILE A 456 5.91 6.94 29.17
C ILE A 456 6.41 6.25 30.45
N ARG A 457 6.68 7.01 31.51
CA ARG A 457 7.11 6.44 32.79
C ARG A 457 6.04 5.55 33.45
N THR A 458 4.77 5.94 33.35
CA THR A 458 3.66 5.11 33.86
C THR A 458 3.49 3.83 33.05
N ALA A 459 3.63 3.88 31.71
CA ALA A 459 3.58 2.67 30.88
C ALA A 459 4.75 1.72 31.15
N GLN A 460 5.96 2.25 31.34
CA GLN A 460 7.14 1.45 31.69
C GLN A 460 7.03 0.82 33.09
N ALA A 461 6.41 1.50 34.05
CA ALA A 461 6.16 0.95 35.38
C ALA A 461 5.13 -0.18 35.38
N VAL A 462 4.09 -0.09 34.55
CA VAL A 462 3.09 -1.17 34.36
C VAL A 462 3.73 -2.38 33.68
N GLU A 463 4.52 -2.17 32.62
CA GLU A 463 5.20 -3.27 31.91
C GLU A 463 6.26 -3.96 32.79
N TRP A 464 6.96 -3.20 33.65
CA TRP A 464 7.88 -3.76 34.65
C TRP A 464 7.14 -4.60 35.71
N HIS A 465 5.99 -4.14 36.19
CA HIS A 465 5.16 -4.89 37.14
C HIS A 465 4.55 -6.16 36.52
N GLU A 466 4.15 -6.13 35.25
CA GLU A 466 3.61 -7.30 34.54
C GLU A 466 4.69 -8.36 34.27
N ARG A 467 5.92 -7.93 33.94
CA ARG A 467 7.05 -8.85 33.72
C ARG A 467 7.58 -9.48 35.00
N ASN A 468 7.65 -8.73 36.11
CA ASN A 468 8.25 -9.20 37.36
C ASN A 468 7.23 -9.70 38.40
N GLY A 469 5.94 -9.39 38.23
CA GLY A 469 4.86 -9.83 39.12
C GLY A 469 4.53 -11.33 39.04
N TYR A 470 5.07 -12.04 38.04
CA TYR A 470 4.90 -13.49 37.90
C TYR A 470 5.90 -14.31 38.73
N GLU A 471 7.01 -13.74 39.20
CA GLU A 471 7.99 -14.48 40.00
C GLU A 471 7.59 -14.63 41.47
N TRP A 472 6.83 -13.68 42.02
CA TRP A 472 6.35 -13.75 43.40
C TRP A 472 5.26 -14.81 43.64
N ARG A 473 4.52 -15.23 42.61
CA ARG A 473 3.47 -16.28 42.74
C ARG A 473 4.00 -17.71 42.59
N ARG A 474 5.31 -17.90 42.35
CA ARG A 474 5.96 -19.22 42.40
C ARG A 474 6.78 -19.46 43.66
N ALA A 475 6.97 -18.44 44.50
CA ALA A 475 7.72 -18.51 45.75
C ALA A 475 6.85 -18.43 47.02
N ALA A 476 5.53 -18.52 46.86
CA ALA A 476 4.53 -18.76 47.90
C ALA A 476 3.68 -19.95 47.47
#